data_AF-A0A2S6QGA2-F1
#
_entry.id   AF-A0A2S6QGA2-F1
#
_cell.length_a   1.000
_cell.length_b   1.000
_cell.length_c   1.000
_cell.angle_alpha   90.00
_cell.angle_beta   90.00
_cell.angle_gamma   90.00
#
_symmetry.space_group_name_H-M   'P 1'
#
loop_
_entity.id
_entity.type
_entity.pdbx_description
1 polymer ?
#
loop_
_entity_poly.entity_id
_entity_poly.type
_entity_poly.pdbx_seq_one_letter_code
_entity_poly.pdbx_strand_id
1 'polypeptide(L)'
;MWSGNKSIATLAIAVLSAFAFSNALKADIPDETFEALGLDRDGDPAELYDALEWRYHDSEEGAGEGSQADFWDPIPFSKYTNPTSFYEPPDKGKGSGRQGCVECHEKDTPGHTMAWKQSVHANLNEIRNLEPGDLRFYKKEKLKKVETNLVALGLLDEEQILSEVSCMDCHVEILRAGNADHKRDLRMPDAAVCGTCHLQEFAERESERDTLNWPQQQWPAGRPSHALDYHGVVELAMWAALTEREIAEGCVSCHSVQNKCDGCHTRHTFSAAEARKPEACATCHNGIAHNEFENFMLSKHGSIYQISGHEWEWEARLEDAYVKGGQTAPTCASFHFEFKGKFGHNVVRKVRWGFTPAPNISENLSDEWFEQRKEAWIATCSGCHSESFA
;
A
#
# COMPACT_ATOMS: atom_id res chain seq x y z
N MET A 1 22.81 38.25 -56.70
CA MET A 1 21.38 38.09 -56.36
C MET A 1 21.29 37.14 -55.17
N TRP A 2 20.74 37.67 -54.07
CA TRP A 2 20.11 37.00 -52.93
C TRP A 2 20.85 35.94 -52.09
N SER A 3 21.15 36.40 -50.86
CA SER A 3 21.22 35.71 -49.58
C SER A 3 19.97 34.89 -49.20
N GLY A 4 20.10 33.91 -48.29
CA GLY A 4 18.94 33.38 -47.57
C GLY A 4 19.20 32.15 -46.68
N ASN A 5 19.46 32.43 -45.40
CA ASN A 5 19.56 31.57 -44.22
C ASN A 5 18.87 30.19 -44.23
N LYS A 6 19.64 29.19 -43.78
CA LYS A 6 19.16 28.00 -43.07
C LYS A 6 18.78 28.39 -41.63
N SER A 7 17.56 28.13 -41.19
CA SER A 7 17.25 27.85 -39.78
C SER A 7 15.77 27.56 -39.50
N ILE A 8 15.59 26.66 -38.53
CA ILE A 8 14.40 26.41 -37.68
C ILE A 8 13.29 25.53 -38.27
N ALA A 9 13.32 24.25 -37.87
CA ALA A 9 12.12 23.49 -37.52
C ALA A 9 12.51 22.21 -36.75
N THR A 10 13.06 22.37 -35.54
CA THR A 10 13.20 21.26 -34.59
C THR A 10 13.00 21.79 -33.18
N LEU A 11 11.76 22.05 -32.77
CA LEU A 11 11.39 22.17 -31.36
C LEU A 11 9.86 22.18 -31.22
N ALA A 12 9.23 21.00 -31.15
CA ALA A 12 7.82 20.87 -30.72
C ALA A 12 7.42 19.42 -30.37
N ILE A 13 8.30 18.61 -29.75
CA ILE A 13 7.93 17.23 -29.32
C ILE A 13 8.21 16.97 -27.82
N ALA A 14 8.78 17.92 -27.07
CA ALA A 14 9.12 17.67 -25.67
C ALA A 14 7.97 17.92 -24.66
N VAL A 15 6.90 18.63 -25.02
CA VAL A 15 5.87 19.08 -24.05
C VAL A 15 4.64 18.17 -23.97
N LEU A 16 4.35 17.37 -25.01
CA LEU A 16 3.19 16.45 -25.00
C LEU A 16 3.41 15.20 -24.14
N SER A 17 4.66 14.86 -23.86
CA SER A 17 5.00 13.66 -23.07
C SER A 17 4.69 13.86 -21.59
N ALA A 18 5.05 15.01 -21.00
CA ALA A 18 4.88 15.26 -19.57
C ALA A 18 3.40 15.27 -19.13
N PHE A 19 2.50 15.86 -19.94
CA PHE A 19 1.06 15.89 -19.67
C PHE A 19 0.38 14.51 -19.80
N ALA A 20 0.90 13.61 -20.64
CA ALA A 20 0.36 12.25 -20.74
C ALA A 20 0.77 11.38 -19.53
N PHE A 21 1.92 11.67 -18.90
CA PHE A 21 2.41 10.92 -17.74
C PHE A 21 1.68 11.30 -16.43
N SER A 22 1.25 12.56 -16.25
CA SER A 22 0.51 12.99 -15.06
C SER A 22 -0.89 12.36 -14.97
N ASN A 23 -1.60 12.26 -16.09
CA ASN A 23 -2.94 11.64 -16.13
C ASN A 23 -2.94 10.15 -15.75
N ALA A 24 -1.86 9.42 -16.02
CA ALA A 24 -1.73 8.00 -15.67
C ALA A 24 -1.40 7.77 -14.18
N LEU A 25 -0.97 8.79 -13.44
CA LEU A 25 -0.65 8.70 -12.00
C LEU A 25 -1.90 8.61 -11.13
N LYS A 26 -2.97 9.31 -11.54
CA LYS A 26 -4.19 9.47 -10.72
C LYS A 26 -5.36 8.65 -11.21
N ALA A 27 -5.26 8.06 -12.41
CA ALA A 27 -6.34 7.32 -13.09
C ALA A 27 -7.04 6.24 -12.24
N ASP A 28 -6.42 5.76 -11.18
CA ASP A 28 -6.94 4.69 -10.32
C ASP A 28 -7.36 5.15 -8.91
N ILE A 29 -7.05 6.40 -8.52
CA ILE A 29 -7.53 7.03 -7.28
C ILE A 29 -8.99 7.50 -7.51
N PRO A 30 -9.95 7.14 -6.66
CA PRO A 30 -11.36 7.56 -6.76
C PRO A 30 -11.54 9.08 -6.64
N ASP A 31 -12.47 9.65 -7.41
CA ASP A 31 -12.74 11.11 -7.44
C ASP A 31 -13.21 11.63 -6.08
N GLU A 32 -13.94 10.80 -5.33
CA GLU A 32 -14.43 11.08 -3.98
C GLU A 32 -13.28 11.43 -3.01
N THR A 33 -12.08 10.88 -3.25
CA THR A 33 -10.88 11.18 -2.46
C THR A 33 -10.41 12.61 -2.71
N PHE A 34 -10.38 13.04 -3.97
CA PHE A 34 -9.98 14.40 -4.33
C PHE A 34 -11.00 15.43 -3.83
N GLU A 35 -12.29 15.09 -3.93
CA GLU A 35 -13.38 15.91 -3.39
C GLU A 35 -13.25 16.07 -1.86
N ALA A 36 -12.98 14.98 -1.13
CA ALA A 36 -12.78 15.01 0.32
C ALA A 36 -11.57 15.85 0.74
N LEU A 37 -10.49 15.84 -0.06
CA LEU A 37 -9.28 16.62 0.19
C LEU A 37 -9.36 18.06 -0.34
N GLY A 38 -10.42 18.41 -1.08
CA GLY A 38 -10.57 19.73 -1.72
C GLY A 38 -9.51 20.01 -2.80
N LEU A 39 -9.07 18.96 -3.51
CA LEU A 39 -7.99 19.04 -4.50
C LEU A 39 -8.50 18.84 -5.92
N ASP A 40 -7.76 19.40 -6.89
CA ASP A 40 -7.95 19.08 -8.31
C ASP A 40 -7.29 17.74 -8.63
N ARG A 41 -8.04 16.88 -9.32
CA ARG A 41 -7.53 15.63 -9.88
C ARG A 41 -6.35 15.88 -10.80
N ASP A 42 -6.22 17.01 -11.49
CA ASP A 42 -5.07 17.25 -12.37
C ASP A 42 -3.95 18.09 -11.71
N GLY A 43 -4.07 18.37 -10.40
CA GLY A 43 -3.12 19.18 -9.61
C GLY A 43 -1.75 18.54 -9.33
N ASP A 44 -0.93 19.23 -8.54
CA ASP A 44 0.45 18.82 -8.23
C ASP A 44 0.49 17.53 -7.37
N PRO A 45 1.32 16.52 -7.70
CA PRO A 45 1.57 15.39 -6.81
C PRO A 45 1.98 15.77 -5.37
N ALA A 46 2.69 16.89 -5.19
CA ALA A 46 3.07 17.37 -3.86
C ALA A 46 1.85 17.79 -3.04
N GLU A 47 0.89 18.50 -3.64
CA GLU A 47 -0.36 18.90 -2.98
C GLU A 47 -1.19 17.69 -2.54
N LEU A 48 -1.24 16.65 -3.38
CA LEU A 48 -1.90 15.39 -3.03
C LEU A 48 -1.19 14.68 -1.86
N TYR A 49 0.14 14.60 -1.89
CA TYR A 49 0.90 13.98 -0.81
C TYR A 49 0.70 14.74 0.50
N ASP A 50 0.84 16.07 0.50
CA ASP A 50 0.72 16.91 1.69
C ASP A 50 -0.69 16.79 2.31
N ALA A 51 -1.75 16.79 1.50
CA ALA A 51 -3.11 16.64 2.00
C ALA A 51 -3.37 15.22 2.57
N LEU A 52 -2.84 14.18 1.94
CA LEU A 52 -2.96 12.81 2.42
C LEU A 52 -2.16 12.60 3.71
N GLU A 53 -0.93 13.09 3.77
CA GLU A 53 -0.06 12.98 4.95
C GLU A 53 -0.67 13.72 6.14
N TRP A 54 -1.19 14.93 5.92
CA TRP A 54 -1.88 15.69 6.94
C TRP A 54 -3.09 14.92 7.50
N ARG A 55 -3.98 14.43 6.62
CA ARG A 55 -5.17 13.66 7.04
C ARG A 55 -4.77 12.36 7.74
N TYR A 56 -3.72 11.69 7.26
CA TYR A 56 -3.24 10.43 7.82
C TYR A 56 -2.67 10.57 9.24
N HIS A 57 -2.05 11.71 9.56
CA HIS A 57 -1.50 12.01 10.88
C HIS A 57 -2.45 12.78 11.80
N ASP A 58 -3.62 13.18 11.32
CA ASP A 58 -4.58 13.92 12.13
C ASP A 58 -5.38 12.99 13.07
N SER A 59 -5.45 13.39 14.35
CA SER A 59 -6.14 12.61 15.38
C SER A 59 -7.65 12.62 15.22
N GLU A 60 -8.24 13.67 14.63
CA GLU A 60 -9.69 13.69 14.35
C GLU A 60 -10.05 12.72 13.22
N GLU A 61 -9.07 12.37 12.39
CA GLU A 61 -9.15 11.41 11.29
C GLU A 61 -8.68 10.00 11.68
N GLY A 62 -8.49 9.75 12.99
CA GLY A 62 -8.23 8.42 13.54
C GLY A 62 -6.75 8.03 13.64
N ALA A 63 -5.82 9.00 13.57
CA ALA A 63 -4.44 8.78 13.99
C ALA A 63 -4.32 8.78 15.52
N GLY A 64 -3.20 8.25 16.03
CA GLY A 64 -2.88 8.29 17.46
C GLY A 64 -3.52 7.17 18.28
N GLU A 65 -3.81 7.45 19.55
CA GLU A 65 -4.20 6.45 20.56
C GLU A 65 -5.72 6.19 20.64
N GLY A 66 -6.51 6.94 19.87
CA GLY A 66 -7.97 6.88 19.86
C GLY A 66 -8.64 7.55 21.05
N SER A 67 -9.97 7.59 21.02
CA SER A 67 -10.80 8.26 22.04
C SER A 67 -10.76 7.58 23.42
N GLN A 68 -10.26 6.35 23.48
CA GLN A 68 -10.17 5.52 24.68
C GLN A 68 -8.76 5.55 25.32
N ALA A 69 -7.86 6.44 24.89
CA ALA A 69 -6.46 6.50 25.34
C ALA A 69 -6.30 6.52 26.87
N ASP A 70 -7.21 7.16 27.61
CA ASP A 70 -7.17 7.24 29.08
C ASP A 70 -7.33 5.87 29.79
N PHE A 71 -7.73 4.82 29.07
CA PHE A 71 -8.05 3.51 29.64
C PHE A 71 -6.96 2.44 29.42
N TRP A 72 -5.90 2.75 28.69
CA TRP A 72 -4.84 1.79 28.40
C TRP A 72 -3.48 2.45 28.27
N ASP A 73 -2.43 1.69 28.60
CA ASP A 73 -1.04 2.11 28.40
C ASP A 73 -0.38 1.27 27.30
N PRO A 74 0.53 1.85 26.50
CA PRO A 74 1.33 1.10 25.54
C PRO A 74 2.29 0.13 26.25
N ILE A 75 2.57 -0.99 25.61
CA ILE A 75 3.61 -1.93 26.04
C ILE A 75 4.87 -1.76 25.19
N PRO A 76 6.02 -2.37 25.54
CA PRO A 76 7.27 -2.17 24.79
C PRO A 76 7.19 -2.51 23.29
N PHE A 77 6.23 -3.34 22.87
CA PHE A 77 6.01 -3.68 21.47
C PHE A 77 5.17 -2.64 20.71
N SER A 78 4.35 -1.83 21.40
CA SER A 78 3.42 -0.89 20.78
C SER A 78 4.14 0.18 19.94
N LYS A 79 5.42 0.46 20.23
CA LYS A 79 6.27 1.34 19.41
C LYS A 79 6.59 0.82 18.00
N TYR A 80 6.29 -0.43 17.69
CA TYR A 80 6.45 -1.02 16.37
C TYR A 80 5.12 -1.19 15.63
N THR A 81 4.00 -1.13 16.34
CA THR A 81 2.65 -1.24 15.78
C THR A 81 1.97 0.12 15.62
N ASN A 82 2.33 1.12 16.44
CA ASN A 82 1.98 2.54 16.30
C ASN A 82 3.24 3.39 16.56
N PRO A 83 4.16 3.46 15.57
CA PRO A 83 5.42 4.15 15.75
C PRO A 83 5.28 5.66 15.88
N THR A 84 4.31 6.27 15.19
CA THR A 84 4.04 7.71 15.25
C THR A 84 3.75 8.20 16.66
N SER A 85 3.09 7.37 17.49
CA SER A 85 2.74 7.75 18.87
C SER A 85 3.82 7.34 19.89
N PHE A 86 4.53 6.23 19.67
CA PHE A 86 5.31 5.58 20.75
C PHE A 86 6.78 5.28 20.41
N TYR A 87 7.23 5.48 19.17
CA TYR A 87 8.61 5.15 18.82
C TYR A 87 9.60 6.21 19.25
N GLU A 88 10.56 5.77 20.06
CA GLU A 88 11.79 6.50 20.34
C GLU A 88 13.01 5.70 19.87
N PRO A 89 14.03 6.36 19.28
CA PRO A 89 15.30 5.73 18.97
C PRO A 89 15.94 5.05 20.19
N PRO A 90 16.68 3.95 20.01
CA PRO A 90 17.41 3.32 21.10
C PRO A 90 18.54 4.22 21.62
N ASP A 91 18.85 4.10 22.91
CA ASP A 91 19.94 4.81 23.60
C ASP A 91 21.36 4.33 23.21
N LYS A 92 21.44 3.29 22.38
CA LYS A 92 22.65 2.61 21.90
C LYS A 92 22.75 2.70 20.38
N GLY A 93 23.97 2.56 19.89
CA GLY A 93 24.30 2.70 18.47
C GLY A 93 25.29 3.83 18.23
N LYS A 94 25.92 3.81 17.05
CA LYS A 94 26.83 4.86 16.59
C LYS A 94 26.21 5.52 15.37
N GLY A 95 26.30 6.84 15.31
CA GLY A 95 25.90 7.57 14.11
C GLY A 95 26.80 7.20 12.92
N SER A 96 26.20 7.19 11.72
CA SER A 96 26.87 6.80 10.50
C SER A 96 26.18 7.37 9.26
N GLY A 97 26.85 7.30 8.12
CA GLY A 97 26.24 7.51 6.80
C GLY A 97 25.73 6.20 6.19
N ARG A 98 25.17 6.27 4.98
CA ARG A 98 24.47 5.16 4.29
C ARG A 98 25.25 3.85 4.30
N GLN A 99 26.50 3.91 3.84
CA GLN A 99 27.38 2.74 3.77
C GLN A 99 27.63 2.12 5.15
N GLY A 100 27.83 2.94 6.18
CA GLY A 100 28.10 2.41 7.51
C GLY A 100 26.87 1.84 8.23
N CYS A 101 25.64 2.20 7.81
CA CYS A 101 24.43 1.47 8.21
C CYS A 101 24.55 0.01 7.76
N VAL A 102 24.84 -0.22 6.48
CA VAL A 102 24.97 -1.56 5.90
C VAL A 102 26.10 -2.34 6.55
N GLU A 103 27.31 -1.77 6.64
CA GLU A 103 28.49 -2.46 7.18
C GLU A 103 28.34 -2.92 8.65
N CYS A 104 27.63 -2.14 9.47
CA CYS A 104 27.35 -2.52 10.86
C CYS A 104 26.24 -3.58 10.92
N HIS A 105 25.13 -3.33 10.23
CA HIS A 105 23.96 -4.21 10.27
C HIS A 105 24.15 -5.53 9.51
N GLU A 106 25.15 -5.67 8.65
CA GLU A 106 25.61 -6.97 8.16
C GLU A 106 26.04 -7.91 9.30
N LYS A 107 26.52 -7.35 10.42
CA LYS A 107 26.97 -8.11 11.59
C LYS A 107 25.89 -8.19 12.65
N ASP A 108 25.21 -7.07 12.91
CA ASP A 108 24.25 -6.97 14.01
C ASP A 108 22.87 -7.54 13.65
N THR A 109 22.41 -7.31 12.41
CA THR A 109 21.12 -7.81 11.91
C THR A 109 21.25 -8.37 10.48
N PRO A 110 22.06 -9.43 10.27
CA PRO A 110 22.40 -9.94 8.94
C PRO A 110 21.18 -10.28 8.09
N GLY A 111 20.11 -10.82 8.70
CA GLY A 111 18.88 -11.17 7.99
C GLY A 111 18.22 -9.97 7.30
N HIS A 112 18.11 -8.84 8.00
CA HIS A 112 17.54 -7.62 7.43
C HIS A 112 18.40 -7.07 6.30
N THR A 113 19.71 -7.04 6.50
CA THR A 113 20.65 -6.52 5.51
C THR A 113 20.69 -7.37 4.25
N MET A 114 20.66 -8.70 4.39
CA MET A 114 20.63 -9.62 3.25
C MET A 114 19.29 -9.56 2.50
N ALA A 115 18.16 -9.44 3.21
CA ALA A 115 16.85 -9.23 2.60
C ALA A 115 16.79 -7.91 1.80
N TRP A 116 17.29 -6.81 2.38
CA TRP A 116 17.39 -5.54 1.66
C TRP A 116 18.28 -5.64 0.42
N LYS A 117 19.47 -6.25 0.52
CA LYS A 117 20.37 -6.47 -0.63
C LYS A 117 19.74 -7.26 -1.78
N GLN A 118 18.77 -8.13 -1.48
CA GLN A 118 18.03 -8.92 -2.48
C GLN A 118 16.77 -8.21 -2.99
N SER A 119 16.40 -7.07 -2.39
CA SER A 119 15.21 -6.32 -2.75
C SER A 119 15.43 -5.44 -3.99
N VAL A 120 14.33 -4.99 -4.59
CA VAL A 120 14.36 -3.96 -5.63
C VAL A 120 14.91 -2.62 -5.09
N HIS A 121 14.64 -2.31 -3.82
CA HIS A 121 15.10 -1.06 -3.19
C HIS A 121 16.62 -0.91 -3.20
N ALA A 122 17.38 -1.99 -3.02
CA ALA A 122 18.85 -1.95 -3.14
C ALA A 122 19.36 -1.95 -4.59
N ASN A 123 18.52 -2.33 -5.57
CA ASN A 123 18.95 -2.69 -6.92
C ASN A 123 18.17 -1.96 -8.03
N LEU A 124 17.93 -0.65 -7.89
CA LEU A 124 17.11 0.10 -8.84
C LEU A 124 17.66 0.11 -10.29
N ASN A 125 18.97 -0.07 -10.46
CA ASN A 125 19.57 -0.21 -11.79
C ASN A 125 19.12 -1.49 -12.52
N GLU A 126 18.77 -2.56 -11.81
CA GLU A 126 18.20 -3.75 -12.44
C GLU A 126 16.85 -3.42 -13.09
N ILE A 127 16.02 -2.62 -12.43
CA ILE A 127 14.75 -2.14 -12.97
C ILE A 127 14.99 -1.29 -14.22
N ARG A 128 15.95 -0.36 -14.18
CA ARG A 128 16.31 0.49 -15.34
C ARG A 128 16.80 -0.32 -16.54
N ASN A 129 17.36 -1.50 -16.31
CA ASN A 129 17.89 -2.38 -17.36
C ASN A 129 16.90 -3.46 -17.82
N LEU A 130 15.65 -3.47 -17.31
CA LEU A 130 14.63 -4.41 -17.79
C LEU A 130 14.30 -4.15 -19.26
N GLU A 131 14.20 -5.23 -20.03
CA GLU A 131 13.79 -5.23 -21.44
C GLU A 131 12.27 -5.42 -21.56
N PRO A 132 11.61 -4.93 -22.64
CA PRO A 132 10.16 -5.01 -22.80
C PRO A 132 9.54 -6.41 -22.73
N GLY A 133 10.34 -7.46 -22.93
CA GLY A 133 9.89 -8.86 -22.80
C GLY A 133 9.87 -9.40 -21.37
N ASP A 134 10.45 -8.70 -20.39
CA ASP A 134 10.44 -9.11 -18.98
C ASP A 134 9.08 -8.79 -18.34
N LEU A 135 8.49 -9.75 -17.60
CA LEU A 135 7.21 -9.56 -16.90
C LEU A 135 7.22 -8.42 -15.89
N ARG A 136 8.41 -8.03 -15.41
CA ARG A 136 8.62 -6.93 -14.47
C ARG A 136 8.77 -5.58 -15.16
N PHE A 137 8.71 -5.49 -16.49
CA PHE A 137 8.99 -4.25 -17.24
C PHE A 137 8.15 -3.06 -16.78
N TYR A 138 6.90 -3.29 -16.32
CA TYR A 138 6.04 -2.24 -15.74
C TYR A 138 6.69 -1.50 -14.55
N LYS A 139 7.64 -2.14 -13.84
CA LYS A 139 8.38 -1.52 -12.73
C LYS A 139 9.24 -0.34 -13.20
N LYS A 140 9.66 -0.28 -14.47
CA LYS A 140 10.36 0.91 -15.03
C LYS A 140 9.48 2.15 -14.98
N GLU A 141 8.22 1.99 -15.36
CA GLU A 141 7.26 3.09 -15.29
C GLU A 141 7.04 3.50 -13.83
N LYS A 142 6.87 2.54 -12.91
CA LYS A 142 6.74 2.84 -11.48
C LYS A 142 7.97 3.54 -10.90
N LEU A 143 9.18 3.14 -11.26
CA LEU A 143 10.41 3.83 -10.84
C LEU A 143 10.45 5.28 -11.33
N LYS A 144 10.11 5.52 -12.60
CA LYS A 144 10.01 6.90 -13.13
C LYS A 144 8.96 7.72 -12.40
N LYS A 145 7.82 7.11 -12.03
CA LYS A 145 6.77 7.76 -11.23
C LYS A 145 7.29 8.15 -9.85
N VAL A 146 8.01 7.26 -9.17
CA VAL A 146 8.67 7.57 -7.88
C VAL A 146 9.61 8.75 -8.01
N GLU A 147 10.49 8.76 -9.02
CA GLU A 147 11.41 9.89 -9.25
C GLU A 147 10.64 11.20 -9.51
N THR A 148 9.55 11.14 -10.27
CA THR A 148 8.68 12.30 -10.54
C THR A 148 8.05 12.85 -9.25
N ASN A 149 7.57 11.98 -8.36
CA ASN A 149 7.00 12.38 -7.08
C ASN A 149 8.06 13.03 -6.18
N LEU A 150 9.27 12.46 -6.13
CA LEU A 150 10.37 13.03 -5.34
C LEU A 150 10.83 14.39 -5.88
N VAL A 151 10.80 14.60 -7.19
CA VAL A 151 11.05 15.91 -7.82
C VAL A 151 9.96 16.92 -7.44
N ALA A 152 8.69 16.53 -7.50
CA ALA A 152 7.57 17.39 -7.11
C ALA A 152 7.66 17.82 -5.63
N LEU A 153 8.11 16.91 -4.75
CA LEU A 153 8.34 17.18 -3.34
C LEU A 153 9.66 17.93 -3.06
N GLY A 154 10.45 18.25 -4.07
CA GLY A 154 11.74 18.94 -3.93
C GLY A 154 12.83 18.09 -3.22
N LEU A 155 12.67 16.77 -3.18
CA LEU A 155 13.60 15.83 -2.56
C LEU A 155 14.66 15.31 -3.54
N LEU A 156 14.36 15.33 -4.84
CA LEU A 156 15.26 14.91 -5.91
C LEU A 156 15.36 16.02 -6.97
N ASP A 157 16.56 16.34 -7.44
CA ASP A 157 16.70 17.29 -8.55
C ASP A 157 16.20 16.67 -9.88
N GLU A 158 15.68 17.49 -10.80
CA GLU A 158 15.13 17.02 -12.10
C GLU A 158 16.10 16.17 -12.93
N GLU A 159 17.40 16.40 -12.78
CA GLU A 159 18.48 15.74 -13.54
C GLU A 159 19.08 14.54 -12.78
N GLN A 160 18.73 14.37 -11.51
CA GLN A 160 19.20 13.28 -10.67
C GLN A 160 18.33 12.04 -10.85
N ILE A 161 18.93 10.88 -10.58
CA ILE A 161 18.23 9.60 -10.54
C ILE A 161 18.27 9.03 -9.13
N LEU A 162 17.23 8.32 -8.72
CA LEU A 162 17.23 7.60 -7.45
C LEU A 162 18.13 6.36 -7.56
N SER A 163 19.34 6.40 -7.01
CA SER A 163 20.31 5.31 -7.18
C SER A 163 19.90 4.04 -6.43
N GLU A 164 19.39 4.20 -5.21
CA GLU A 164 18.91 3.15 -4.31
C GLU A 164 17.89 3.74 -3.33
N VAL A 165 17.13 2.87 -2.66
CA VAL A 165 16.43 3.18 -1.41
C VAL A 165 17.17 2.42 -0.31
N SER A 166 18.00 3.14 0.44
CA SER A 166 18.86 2.66 1.51
C SER A 166 18.13 2.55 2.85
N CYS A 167 18.81 2.00 3.85
CA CYS A 167 18.32 1.99 5.24
C CYS A 167 17.97 3.39 5.74
N MET A 168 18.77 4.40 5.39
CA MET A 168 18.57 5.77 5.86
C MET A 168 17.35 6.44 5.25
N ASP A 169 16.99 6.10 4.02
CA ASP A 169 15.83 6.71 3.36
C ASP A 169 14.55 6.43 4.15
N CYS A 170 14.38 5.17 4.57
CA CYS A 170 13.22 4.76 5.35
C CYS A 170 13.39 5.08 6.84
N HIS A 171 14.54 4.74 7.45
CA HIS A 171 14.71 4.82 8.90
C HIS A 171 15.26 6.13 9.43
N VAL A 172 15.56 7.11 8.57
CA VAL A 172 16.03 8.44 8.99
C VAL A 172 15.27 9.50 8.21
N GLU A 173 15.59 9.65 6.94
CA GLU A 173 15.14 10.73 6.08
C GLU A 173 15.47 10.40 4.62
N ILE A 174 14.48 10.57 3.74
CA ILE A 174 14.59 10.30 2.31
C ILE A 174 15.71 11.16 1.71
N LEU A 175 16.63 10.53 0.96
CA LEU A 175 17.74 11.17 0.26
C LEU A 175 18.72 11.96 1.15
N ARG A 176 18.75 11.68 2.47
CA ARG A 176 19.75 12.26 3.36
C ARG A 176 21.19 11.96 2.90
N ALA A 177 21.97 13.02 2.71
CA ALA A 177 23.38 12.93 2.28
C ALA A 177 24.38 12.84 3.45
N GLY A 178 24.04 13.42 4.61
CA GLY A 178 24.91 13.46 5.79
C GLY A 178 24.78 12.24 6.70
N ASN A 179 25.58 12.21 7.76
CA ASN A 179 25.45 11.19 8.79
C ASN A 179 24.12 11.35 9.56
N ALA A 180 23.61 10.23 10.08
CA ALA A 180 22.51 10.19 11.03
C ALA A 180 23.04 9.84 12.43
N ASP A 181 22.46 10.43 13.47
CA ASP A 181 22.67 9.98 14.85
C ASP A 181 21.68 8.85 15.18
N HIS A 182 22.21 7.65 15.43
CA HIS A 182 21.41 6.46 15.73
C HIS A 182 20.50 6.64 16.97
N LYS A 183 20.83 7.54 17.89
CA LYS A 183 20.09 7.75 19.14
C LYS A 183 19.02 8.83 19.05
N ARG A 184 18.90 9.50 17.90
CA ARG A 184 18.04 10.68 17.75
C ARG A 184 17.29 10.70 16.42
N ASP A 185 17.97 10.33 15.34
CA ASP A 185 17.46 10.54 14.00
C ASP A 185 16.72 9.30 13.45
N LEU A 186 16.65 8.19 14.20
CA LEU A 186 15.95 6.98 13.74
C LEU A 186 14.44 7.10 13.83
N ARG A 187 13.74 6.50 12.86
CA ARG A 187 12.30 6.27 12.88
C ARG A 187 11.96 4.84 12.46
N MET A 188 10.79 4.38 12.88
CA MET A 188 10.10 3.28 12.20
C MET A 188 9.28 3.88 11.05
N PRO A 189 9.45 3.41 9.80
CA PRO A 189 8.72 3.94 8.65
C PRO A 189 7.23 3.62 8.78
N ASP A 190 6.40 4.65 8.83
CA ASP A 190 4.96 4.51 8.72
C ASP A 190 4.51 4.50 7.24
N ALA A 191 3.20 4.46 7.00
CA ALA A 191 2.65 4.48 5.65
C ALA A 191 2.94 5.77 4.86
N ALA A 192 2.97 6.93 5.52
CA ALA A 192 3.25 8.21 4.88
C ALA A 192 4.71 8.31 4.43
N VAL A 193 5.65 7.70 5.15
CA VAL A 193 7.05 7.55 4.72
C VAL A 193 7.15 6.75 3.42
N CYS A 194 6.38 5.67 3.28
CA CYS A 194 6.31 4.93 2.03
C CYS A 194 5.66 5.77 0.91
N GLY A 195 4.62 6.54 1.26
CA GLY A 195 3.87 7.40 0.36
C GLY A 195 4.67 8.54 -0.27
N THR A 196 5.79 8.96 0.35
CA THR A 196 6.72 9.95 -0.25
C THR A 196 7.21 9.51 -1.63
N CYS A 197 7.45 8.21 -1.80
CA CYS A 197 7.81 7.61 -3.09
C CYS A 197 6.57 7.01 -3.79
N HIS A 198 5.81 6.19 -3.05
CA HIS A 198 4.69 5.38 -3.54
C HIS A 198 3.35 6.09 -3.37
N LEU A 199 3.26 7.32 -3.88
CA LEU A 199 2.07 8.18 -3.73
C LEU A 199 0.81 7.53 -4.28
N GLN A 200 0.90 6.81 -5.41
CA GLN A 200 -0.25 6.12 -6.00
C GLN A 200 -0.80 5.07 -5.03
N GLU A 201 0.04 4.16 -4.55
CA GLU A 201 -0.40 3.08 -3.66
C GLU A 201 -0.87 3.61 -2.30
N PHE A 202 -0.23 4.66 -1.77
CA PHE A 202 -0.66 5.33 -0.54
C PHE A 202 -2.04 5.97 -0.71
N ALA A 203 -2.26 6.73 -1.79
CA ALA A 203 -3.54 7.34 -2.08
C ALA A 203 -4.65 6.31 -2.37
N GLU A 204 -4.33 5.23 -3.07
CA GLU A 204 -5.26 4.11 -3.28
C GLU A 204 -5.69 3.51 -1.94
N ARG A 205 -4.76 3.26 -1.00
CA ARG A 205 -5.09 2.78 0.34
C ARG A 205 -5.93 3.81 1.11
N GLU A 206 -5.50 5.07 1.16
CA GLU A 206 -6.23 6.13 1.88
C GLU A 206 -7.64 6.37 1.33
N SER A 207 -7.87 6.13 0.04
CA SER A 207 -9.20 6.25 -0.57
C SER A 207 -10.24 5.26 -0.02
N GLU A 208 -9.83 4.26 0.75
CA GLU A 208 -10.77 3.39 1.47
C GLU A 208 -11.63 4.20 2.47
N ARG A 209 -11.09 5.29 3.02
CA ARG A 209 -11.81 6.24 3.88
C ARG A 209 -13.01 6.87 3.17
N ASP A 210 -12.84 7.17 1.89
CA ASP A 210 -13.80 7.94 1.09
C ASP A 210 -14.76 7.05 0.28
N THR A 211 -14.35 5.81 -0.03
CA THR A 211 -15.13 4.90 -0.89
C THR A 211 -16.00 3.90 -0.13
N LEU A 212 -15.76 3.69 1.16
CA LEU A 212 -16.60 2.82 1.99
C LEU A 212 -17.53 3.62 2.89
N ASN A 213 -18.53 4.23 2.27
CA ASN A 213 -19.62 4.92 2.95
C ASN A 213 -20.89 4.07 2.91
N TRP A 214 -21.27 3.52 4.06
CA TRP A 214 -22.42 2.64 4.19
C TRP A 214 -23.73 3.43 4.17
N PRO A 215 -24.68 3.12 3.27
CA PRO A 215 -25.86 3.96 3.03
C PRO A 215 -26.81 4.06 4.22
N GLN A 216 -26.80 3.09 5.14
CA GLN A 216 -27.58 3.11 6.38
C GLN A 216 -26.69 3.13 7.64
N GLN A 217 -25.45 3.61 7.53
CA GLN A 217 -24.49 3.70 8.64
C GLN A 217 -24.29 2.37 9.38
N GLN A 218 -24.29 1.26 8.65
CA GLN A 218 -24.09 -0.07 9.23
C GLN A 218 -22.72 -0.23 9.88
N TRP A 219 -21.73 0.49 9.34
CA TRP A 219 -20.42 0.69 9.94
C TRP A 219 -20.08 2.19 9.92
N PRO A 220 -19.14 2.63 10.79
CA PRO A 220 -18.53 3.94 10.65
C PRO A 220 -17.97 4.15 9.24
N ALA A 221 -17.99 5.40 8.77
CA ALA A 221 -17.44 5.77 7.46
C ALA A 221 -16.00 5.29 7.31
N GLY A 222 -15.66 4.80 6.13
CA GLY A 222 -14.34 4.27 5.83
C GLY A 222 -14.03 2.90 6.46
N ARG A 223 -14.96 2.24 7.15
CA ARG A 223 -14.72 0.96 7.85
C ARG A 223 -15.72 -0.14 7.44
N PRO A 224 -15.32 -1.43 7.47
CA PRO A 224 -13.98 -1.96 7.73
C PRO A 224 -13.02 -1.74 6.54
N SER A 225 -11.78 -1.33 6.82
CA SER A 225 -10.74 -1.07 5.82
C SER A 225 -9.34 -1.23 6.40
N HIS A 226 -8.33 -1.30 5.54
CA HIS A 226 -6.93 -1.25 5.96
C HIS A 226 -6.48 0.18 6.29
N ALA A 227 -7.15 1.20 5.75
CA ALA A 227 -6.88 2.61 6.10
C ALA A 227 -7.21 2.95 7.56
N LEU A 228 -8.13 2.20 8.18
CA LEU A 228 -8.66 2.46 9.53
C LEU A 228 -8.70 1.20 10.40
N ASP A 229 -7.85 0.21 10.14
CA ASP A 229 -7.83 -1.05 10.88
C ASP A 229 -7.35 -0.84 12.33
N TYR A 230 -6.27 -0.09 12.53
CA TYR A 230 -5.72 0.26 13.85
C TYR A 230 -6.69 1.15 14.63
N HIS A 231 -7.17 2.22 14.01
CA HIS A 231 -8.19 3.10 14.59
C HIS A 231 -9.40 2.27 15.05
N GLY A 232 -9.86 1.33 14.21
CA GLY A 232 -11.00 0.48 14.54
C GLY A 232 -10.78 -0.38 15.79
N VAL A 233 -9.55 -0.79 16.10
CA VAL A 233 -9.20 -1.56 17.30
C VAL A 233 -9.08 -0.66 18.53
N VAL A 234 -8.39 0.48 18.45
CA VAL A 234 -8.20 1.35 19.62
C VAL A 234 -9.49 2.04 20.08
N GLU A 235 -10.47 2.18 19.18
CA GLU A 235 -11.83 2.64 19.52
C GLU A 235 -12.70 1.57 20.19
N LEU A 236 -12.27 0.31 20.23
CA LEU A 236 -13.05 -0.77 20.84
C LEU A 236 -12.92 -0.72 22.36
N ALA A 237 -14.00 -0.33 23.05
CA ALA A 237 -14.03 -0.25 24.52
C ALA A 237 -13.57 -1.54 25.23
N MET A 238 -13.90 -2.73 24.68
CA MET A 238 -13.43 -4.00 25.21
C MET A 238 -11.90 -4.14 25.13
N TRP A 239 -11.29 -3.70 24.02
CA TRP A 239 -9.85 -3.75 23.84
C TRP A 239 -9.14 -2.76 24.77
N ALA A 240 -9.67 -1.55 24.90
CA ALA A 240 -9.13 -0.54 25.81
C ALA A 240 -9.22 -0.99 27.28
N ALA A 241 -10.36 -1.60 27.68
CA ALA A 241 -10.56 -2.08 29.05
C ALA A 241 -9.83 -3.39 29.40
N LEU A 242 -9.24 -4.09 28.42
CA LEU A 242 -8.55 -5.35 28.68
C LEU A 242 -7.24 -5.12 29.44
N THR A 243 -7.13 -5.69 30.64
CA THR A 243 -5.95 -5.54 31.51
C THR A 243 -4.75 -6.36 31.03
N GLU A 244 -5.00 -7.46 30.33
CA GLU A 244 -3.99 -8.33 29.72
C GLU A 244 -3.47 -7.69 28.43
N ARG A 245 -2.62 -6.67 28.55
CA ARG A 245 -2.16 -5.86 27.42
C ARG A 245 -1.43 -6.66 26.34
N GLU A 246 -0.71 -7.73 26.69
CA GLU A 246 -0.10 -8.61 25.68
C GLU A 246 -1.15 -9.36 24.83
N ILE A 247 -2.32 -9.66 25.39
CA ILE A 247 -3.44 -10.24 24.63
C ILE A 247 -4.05 -9.14 23.73
N ALA A 248 -4.23 -7.94 24.27
CA ALA A 248 -4.75 -6.79 23.51
C ALA A 248 -3.84 -6.45 22.31
N GLU A 249 -2.52 -6.45 22.50
CA GLU A 249 -1.53 -6.19 21.43
C GLU A 249 -1.53 -7.29 20.36
N GLY A 250 -2.01 -8.50 20.70
CA GLY A 250 -2.30 -9.55 19.71
C GLY A 250 -3.34 -9.12 18.67
N CYS A 251 -4.36 -8.35 19.08
CA CYS A 251 -5.32 -7.75 18.14
C CYS A 251 -4.64 -6.72 17.24
N VAL A 252 -3.85 -5.83 17.82
CA VAL A 252 -3.12 -4.77 17.11
C VAL A 252 -2.11 -5.35 16.10
N SER A 253 -1.53 -6.51 16.39
CA SER A 253 -0.62 -7.19 15.47
C SER A 253 -1.28 -7.51 14.12
N CYS A 254 -2.58 -7.81 14.11
CA CYS A 254 -3.36 -7.97 12.88
C CYS A 254 -3.88 -6.64 12.30
N HIS A 255 -4.04 -5.63 13.15
CA HIS A 255 -4.66 -4.34 12.84
C HIS A 255 -3.64 -3.20 12.91
N SER A 256 -2.49 -3.35 12.23
CA SER A 256 -1.45 -2.32 12.16
C SER A 256 -1.14 -1.91 10.72
N VAL A 257 -1.99 -2.29 9.76
CA VAL A 257 -1.79 -1.98 8.33
C VAL A 257 -2.01 -0.50 8.06
N GLN A 258 -2.87 0.17 8.83
CA GLN A 258 -3.00 1.63 8.85
C GLN A 258 -1.63 2.27 9.04
N ASN A 259 -0.89 1.82 10.06
CA ASN A 259 0.32 2.46 10.54
C ASN A 259 1.59 2.09 9.75
N LYS A 260 1.59 0.99 8.99
CA LYS A 260 2.78 0.51 8.26
C LYS A 260 2.41 -0.35 7.05
N CYS A 261 3.18 -0.22 5.97
CA CYS A 261 2.91 -0.90 4.70
C CYS A 261 3.50 -2.31 4.57
N ASP A 262 4.11 -2.88 5.61
CA ASP A 262 4.82 -4.16 5.53
C ASP A 262 3.97 -5.39 5.92
N GLY A 263 2.64 -5.26 5.92
CA GLY A 263 1.71 -6.35 6.27
C GLY A 263 1.60 -7.45 5.21
N CYS A 264 1.71 -7.11 3.93
CA CYS A 264 1.57 -8.08 2.82
C CYS A 264 2.88 -8.35 2.07
N HIS A 265 3.68 -7.31 1.80
CA HIS A 265 5.03 -7.45 1.23
C HIS A 265 6.05 -7.13 2.32
N THR A 266 6.48 -8.17 3.03
CA THR A 266 7.14 -7.99 4.32
C THR A 266 8.54 -7.39 4.20
N ARG A 267 8.94 -6.69 5.27
CA ARG A 267 10.29 -6.18 5.43
C ARG A 267 11.30 -7.34 5.48
N HIS A 268 12.52 -7.24 4.94
CA HIS A 268 13.10 -6.08 4.23
C HIS A 268 13.25 -6.36 2.72
N THR A 269 12.60 -7.40 2.21
CA THR A 269 12.60 -7.73 0.78
C THR A 269 11.56 -6.92 0.02
N PHE A 270 10.42 -6.60 0.66
CA PHE A 270 9.31 -5.83 0.08
C PHE A 270 8.85 -6.38 -1.28
N SER A 271 8.67 -7.70 -1.34
CA SER A 271 8.37 -8.39 -2.59
C SER A 271 6.89 -8.23 -2.98
N ALA A 272 6.63 -7.57 -4.11
CA ALA A 272 5.28 -7.54 -4.69
C ALA A 272 4.79 -8.94 -5.09
N ALA A 273 5.70 -9.86 -5.44
CA ALA A 273 5.35 -11.24 -5.75
C ALA A 273 4.91 -12.03 -4.49
N GLU A 274 5.47 -11.71 -3.33
CA GLU A 274 5.03 -12.24 -2.03
C GLU A 274 3.61 -11.77 -1.70
N ALA A 275 3.34 -10.46 -1.79
CA ALA A 275 2.03 -9.89 -1.46
C ALA A 275 0.87 -10.40 -2.34
N ARG A 276 1.15 -10.94 -3.53
CA ARG A 276 0.13 -11.51 -4.43
C ARG A 276 -0.33 -12.90 -4.01
N LYS A 277 0.45 -13.58 -3.17
CA LYS A 277 0.16 -14.94 -2.73
C LYS A 277 -0.84 -14.94 -1.57
N PRO A 278 -1.80 -15.88 -1.53
CA PRO A 278 -2.78 -16.01 -0.45
C PRO A 278 -2.20 -16.01 0.98
N GLU A 279 -0.99 -16.56 1.17
CA GLU A 279 -0.33 -16.62 2.47
C GLU A 279 -0.02 -15.24 3.06
N ALA A 280 0.14 -14.20 2.22
CA ALA A 280 0.36 -12.84 2.68
C ALA A 280 -0.87 -12.26 3.43
N CYS A 281 -2.05 -12.81 3.21
CA CYS A 281 -3.29 -12.41 3.91
C CYS A 281 -3.56 -13.29 5.14
N ALA A 282 -2.95 -14.48 5.20
CA ALA A 282 -3.36 -15.57 6.09
C ALA A 282 -3.14 -15.27 7.57
N THR A 283 -2.18 -14.42 7.93
CA THR A 283 -1.90 -14.10 9.35
C THR A 283 -3.03 -13.29 9.99
N CYS A 284 -3.74 -12.47 9.21
CA CYS A 284 -4.86 -11.66 9.72
C CYS A 284 -6.22 -12.26 9.34
N HIS A 285 -6.39 -12.72 8.10
CA HIS A 285 -7.65 -13.24 7.58
C HIS A 285 -7.82 -14.75 7.80
N ASN A 286 -7.87 -15.16 9.07
CA ASN A 286 -8.00 -16.55 9.49
C ASN A 286 -8.81 -16.70 10.79
N GLY A 287 -9.00 -17.94 11.20
CA GLY A 287 -9.42 -18.26 12.56
C GLY A 287 -10.93 -18.16 12.78
N ILE A 288 -11.36 -18.35 14.03
CA ILE A 288 -12.78 -18.54 14.36
C ILE A 288 -13.66 -17.35 14.02
N ALA A 289 -13.11 -16.14 14.11
CA ALA A 289 -13.85 -14.92 13.90
C ALA A 289 -14.13 -14.70 12.43
N HIS A 290 -13.13 -14.88 11.54
CA HIS A 290 -13.19 -14.60 10.11
C HIS A 290 -12.26 -15.57 9.34
N ASN A 291 -12.78 -16.77 9.03
CA ASN A 291 -11.99 -17.89 8.49
C ASN A 291 -11.82 -17.83 6.96
N GLU A 292 -11.54 -16.64 6.38
CA GLU A 292 -11.45 -16.48 4.93
C GLU A 292 -10.35 -17.34 4.32
N PHE A 293 -9.16 -17.37 4.93
CA PHE A 293 -8.03 -18.17 4.41
C PHE A 293 -8.37 -19.66 4.40
N GLU A 294 -8.95 -20.20 5.48
CA GLU A 294 -9.35 -21.60 5.55
C GLU A 294 -10.43 -21.92 4.51
N ASN A 295 -11.46 -21.07 4.38
CA ASN A 295 -12.50 -21.24 3.37
C ASN A 295 -11.94 -21.19 1.94
N PHE A 296 -11.03 -20.25 1.67
CA PHE A 296 -10.35 -20.14 0.38
C PHE A 296 -9.55 -21.40 0.09
N MET A 297 -8.67 -21.82 1.01
CA MET A 297 -7.79 -22.98 0.82
C MET A 297 -8.55 -24.30 0.68
N LEU A 298 -9.72 -24.42 1.30
CA LEU A 298 -10.60 -25.59 1.17
C LEU A 298 -11.53 -25.52 -0.05
N SER A 299 -11.65 -24.37 -0.71
CA SER A 299 -12.40 -24.22 -1.96
C SER A 299 -11.67 -24.84 -3.15
N LYS A 300 -12.36 -24.95 -4.31
CA LYS A 300 -11.70 -25.35 -5.56
C LYS A 300 -10.70 -24.32 -6.07
N HIS A 301 -10.92 -23.03 -5.83
CA HIS A 301 -9.94 -21.99 -6.17
C HIS A 301 -8.63 -22.19 -5.41
N GLY A 302 -8.70 -22.34 -4.08
CA GLY A 302 -7.54 -22.60 -3.24
C GLY A 302 -6.90 -23.96 -3.48
N SER A 303 -7.69 -24.97 -3.86
CA SER A 303 -7.15 -26.29 -4.25
C SER A 303 -6.27 -26.19 -5.51
N ILE A 304 -6.72 -25.46 -6.54
CA ILE A 304 -5.92 -25.24 -7.75
C ILE A 304 -4.66 -24.45 -7.42
N TYR A 305 -4.78 -23.40 -6.61
CA TYR A 305 -3.62 -22.65 -6.11
C TYR A 305 -2.60 -23.55 -5.41
N GLN A 306 -3.02 -24.45 -4.52
CA GLN A 306 -2.10 -25.37 -3.83
C GLN A 306 -1.42 -26.35 -4.79
N ILE A 307 -2.12 -26.79 -5.84
CA ILE A 307 -1.59 -27.76 -6.81
C ILE A 307 -0.61 -27.10 -7.78
N SER A 308 -0.99 -25.94 -8.35
CA SER A 308 -0.28 -25.34 -9.49
C SER A 308 0.32 -23.96 -9.21
N GLY A 309 0.06 -23.36 -8.04
CA GLY A 309 0.51 -21.99 -7.73
C GLY A 309 2.03 -21.80 -7.75
N HIS A 310 2.79 -22.87 -7.57
CA HIS A 310 4.26 -22.85 -7.69
C HIS A 310 4.76 -22.78 -9.14
N GLU A 311 3.89 -23.05 -10.13
CA GLU A 311 4.19 -22.96 -11.57
C GLU A 311 3.83 -21.57 -12.14
N TRP A 312 3.17 -20.72 -11.36
CA TRP A 312 2.73 -19.39 -11.81
C TRP A 312 3.85 -18.34 -11.67
N GLU A 313 3.86 -17.36 -12.57
CA GLU A 313 4.82 -16.26 -12.59
C GLU A 313 4.33 -15.09 -11.72
N TRP A 314 4.67 -15.12 -10.43
CA TRP A 314 4.22 -14.14 -9.43
C TRP A 314 4.79 -12.73 -9.61
N GLU A 315 5.80 -12.53 -10.45
CA GLU A 315 6.33 -11.21 -10.76
C GLU A 315 5.43 -10.40 -11.71
N ALA A 316 4.60 -11.08 -12.49
CA ALA A 316 3.53 -10.45 -13.27
C ALA A 316 2.61 -9.65 -12.34
N ARG A 317 2.28 -8.41 -12.74
CA ARG A 317 1.28 -7.59 -12.03
C ARG A 317 -0.10 -8.24 -12.14
N LEU A 318 -1.01 -7.90 -11.22
CA LEU A 318 -2.31 -8.57 -11.11
C LEU A 318 -3.14 -8.53 -12.41
N GLU A 319 -3.10 -7.42 -13.16
CA GLU A 319 -3.77 -7.33 -14.48
C GLU A 319 -3.25 -8.33 -15.52
N ASP A 320 -2.00 -8.77 -15.37
CA ASP A 320 -1.30 -9.68 -16.28
C ASP A 320 -1.26 -11.11 -15.73
N ALA A 321 -1.81 -11.35 -14.53
CA ALA A 321 -1.63 -12.58 -13.77
C ALA A 321 -2.16 -13.83 -14.48
N TYR A 322 -3.31 -13.72 -15.16
CA TYR A 322 -3.88 -14.85 -15.90
C TYR A 322 -3.15 -15.09 -17.23
N VAL A 323 -3.02 -14.06 -18.08
CA VAL A 323 -2.52 -14.22 -19.45
C VAL A 323 -1.01 -14.38 -19.51
N LYS A 324 -0.26 -13.55 -18.79
CA LYS A 324 1.22 -13.60 -18.77
C LYS A 324 1.75 -14.36 -17.57
N GLY A 325 1.05 -14.28 -16.43
CA GLY A 325 1.41 -14.94 -15.19
C GLY A 325 1.09 -16.44 -15.15
N GLY A 326 0.30 -16.94 -16.10
CA GLY A 326 -0.10 -18.35 -16.17
C GLY A 326 -1.04 -18.80 -15.06
N GLN A 327 -1.62 -17.87 -14.29
CA GLN A 327 -2.57 -18.23 -13.25
C GLN A 327 -3.84 -18.84 -13.85
N THR A 328 -4.33 -19.91 -13.25
CA THR A 328 -5.53 -20.64 -13.71
C THR A 328 -6.65 -20.68 -12.66
N ALA A 329 -6.42 -20.08 -11.50
CA ALA A 329 -7.41 -19.87 -10.46
C ALA A 329 -7.16 -18.53 -9.77
N PRO A 330 -8.18 -17.94 -9.13
CA PRO A 330 -8.02 -16.69 -8.43
C PRO A 330 -7.29 -16.84 -7.10
N THR A 331 -6.78 -15.71 -6.61
CA THR A 331 -6.21 -15.55 -5.27
C THR A 331 -6.96 -14.47 -4.49
N CYS A 332 -6.63 -14.31 -3.20
CA CYS A 332 -7.13 -13.22 -2.37
C CYS A 332 -6.90 -11.86 -3.07
N ALA A 333 -5.66 -11.61 -3.53
CA ALA A 333 -5.29 -10.37 -4.18
C ALA A 333 -6.00 -10.17 -5.53
N SER A 334 -6.10 -11.22 -6.37
CA SER A 334 -6.73 -11.07 -7.69
C SER A 334 -8.24 -10.79 -7.61
N PHE A 335 -8.90 -11.16 -6.52
CA PHE A 335 -10.32 -10.88 -6.30
C PHE A 335 -10.56 -9.57 -5.56
N HIS A 336 -9.84 -9.29 -4.47
CA HIS A 336 -10.16 -8.16 -3.60
C HIS A 336 -9.53 -6.83 -4.05
N PHE A 337 -8.39 -6.86 -4.76
CA PHE A 337 -7.75 -5.64 -5.27
C PHE A 337 -8.34 -5.20 -6.61
N GLU A 338 -9.15 -6.05 -7.24
CA GLU A 338 -9.79 -5.78 -8.52
C GLU A 338 -11.07 -4.94 -8.32
N PHE A 339 -11.24 -3.91 -9.14
CA PHE A 339 -12.50 -3.20 -9.29
C PHE A 339 -12.66 -2.68 -10.72
N LYS A 340 -13.70 -3.16 -11.42
CA LYS A 340 -14.04 -2.77 -12.80
C LYS A 340 -12.87 -2.92 -13.79
N GLY A 341 -12.15 -4.03 -13.70
CA GLY A 341 -11.00 -4.40 -14.54
C GLY A 341 -9.67 -3.76 -14.15
N LYS A 342 -9.65 -2.93 -13.10
CA LYS A 342 -8.45 -2.26 -12.59
C LYS A 342 -8.02 -2.86 -11.26
N PHE A 343 -6.74 -2.73 -10.92
CA PHE A 343 -6.18 -3.26 -9.68
C PHE A 343 -5.49 -2.14 -8.90
N GLY A 344 -5.76 -2.04 -7.60
CA GLY A 344 -5.13 -1.05 -6.72
C GLY A 344 -5.28 -1.42 -5.24
N HIS A 345 -4.68 -0.63 -4.35
CA HIS A 345 -4.64 -0.89 -2.91
C HIS A 345 -5.94 -0.59 -2.16
N ASN A 346 -6.96 -0.08 -2.85
CA ASN A 346 -8.32 0.01 -2.31
C ASN A 346 -9.05 -1.33 -2.48
N VAL A 347 -9.25 -2.04 -1.37
CA VAL A 347 -9.90 -3.37 -1.36
C VAL A 347 -11.37 -3.34 -0.92
N VAL A 348 -11.91 -2.15 -0.65
CA VAL A 348 -13.23 -1.99 -0.02
C VAL A 348 -14.37 -1.71 -0.98
N ARG A 349 -14.10 -1.34 -2.24
CA ARG A 349 -15.11 -0.92 -3.23
C ARG A 349 -16.14 -1.97 -3.64
N LYS A 350 -15.92 -3.25 -3.32
CA LYS A 350 -16.89 -4.35 -3.55
C LYS A 350 -17.49 -4.93 -2.28
N VAL A 351 -17.15 -4.40 -1.10
CA VAL A 351 -17.68 -4.90 0.17
C VAL A 351 -19.20 -4.72 0.24
N ARG A 352 -19.92 -5.80 0.51
CA ARG A 352 -21.38 -5.80 0.73
C ARG A 352 -21.74 -6.29 2.12
N TRP A 353 -21.13 -7.39 2.56
CA TRP A 353 -21.51 -8.02 3.82
C TRP A 353 -20.75 -7.50 5.04
N GLY A 354 -19.64 -6.78 4.86
CA GLY A 354 -18.85 -6.23 5.98
C GLY A 354 -18.44 -7.30 6.99
N PHE A 355 -18.19 -8.52 6.51
CA PHE A 355 -17.94 -9.74 7.27
C PHE A 355 -19.15 -10.26 8.10
N THR A 356 -19.84 -9.40 8.84
CA THR A 356 -20.94 -9.80 9.75
C THR A 356 -22.30 -9.71 9.06
N PRO A 357 -23.08 -10.80 8.91
CA PRO A 357 -24.43 -10.76 8.31
C PRO A 357 -25.47 -10.22 9.30
N ALA A 358 -25.23 -9.00 9.81
CA ALA A 358 -26.11 -8.32 10.73
C ALA A 358 -27.47 -7.99 10.05
N PRO A 359 -28.60 -7.98 10.78
CA PRO A 359 -29.92 -7.71 10.19
C PRO A 359 -29.99 -6.40 9.39
N ASN A 360 -29.36 -5.33 9.88
CA ASN A 360 -29.29 -4.05 9.19
C ASN A 360 -28.50 -4.08 7.86
N ILE A 361 -27.71 -5.13 7.61
CA ILE A 361 -27.07 -5.39 6.32
C ILE A 361 -27.95 -6.34 5.49
N SER A 362 -28.34 -7.48 6.04
CA SER A 362 -29.06 -8.52 5.30
C SER A 362 -30.43 -8.07 4.78
N GLU A 363 -31.10 -7.17 5.51
CA GLU A 363 -32.40 -6.62 5.13
C GLU A 363 -32.31 -5.50 4.06
N ASN A 364 -31.11 -4.96 3.80
CA ASN A 364 -30.90 -3.83 2.88
C ASN A 364 -30.15 -4.20 1.60
N LEU A 365 -29.91 -5.49 1.33
CA LEU A 365 -29.12 -5.92 0.16
C LEU A 365 -29.72 -5.55 -1.20
N SER A 366 -30.99 -5.17 -1.25
CA SER A 366 -31.68 -4.70 -2.46
C SER A 366 -31.50 -3.20 -2.74
N ASP A 367 -30.89 -2.45 -1.81
CA ASP A 367 -30.53 -1.05 -2.05
C ASP A 367 -29.51 -0.95 -3.19
N GLU A 368 -29.62 0.12 -3.98
CA GLU A 368 -28.84 0.31 -5.21
C GLU A 368 -27.33 0.22 -4.97
N TRP A 369 -26.85 0.71 -3.83
CA TRP A 369 -25.43 0.65 -3.47
C TRP A 369 -24.93 -0.80 -3.34
N PHE A 370 -25.73 -1.70 -2.77
CA PHE A 370 -25.37 -3.11 -2.65
C PHE A 370 -25.45 -3.86 -3.98
N GLU A 371 -26.40 -3.51 -4.85
CA GLU A 371 -26.54 -4.12 -6.17
C GLU A 371 -25.41 -3.69 -7.12
N GLN A 372 -25.01 -2.41 -7.14
CA GLN A 372 -23.85 -1.95 -7.92
C GLN A 372 -22.55 -2.70 -7.52
N ARG A 373 -22.37 -2.97 -6.23
CA ARG A 373 -21.23 -3.74 -5.72
C ARG A 373 -21.33 -5.23 -6.05
N LYS A 374 -22.54 -5.77 -6.16
CA LYS A 374 -22.78 -7.14 -6.63
C LYS A 374 -22.44 -7.27 -8.11
N GLU A 375 -22.84 -6.31 -8.94
CA GLU A 375 -22.45 -6.24 -10.34
C GLU A 375 -20.92 -6.19 -10.51
N ALA A 376 -20.23 -5.43 -9.65
CA ALA A 376 -18.77 -5.42 -9.63
C ALA A 376 -18.16 -6.80 -9.31
N TRP A 377 -18.75 -7.57 -8.38
CA TRP A 377 -18.32 -8.96 -8.12
C TRP A 377 -18.59 -9.88 -9.31
N ILE A 378 -19.78 -9.78 -9.92
CA ILE A 378 -20.15 -10.57 -11.09
C ILE A 378 -19.16 -10.31 -12.24
N ALA A 379 -18.73 -9.06 -12.44
CA ALA A 379 -17.72 -8.71 -13.41
C ALA A 379 -16.37 -9.40 -13.13
N THR A 380 -15.92 -9.43 -11.87
CA THR A 380 -14.71 -10.17 -11.47
C THR A 380 -14.82 -11.65 -11.80
N CYS A 381 -15.93 -12.29 -11.40
CA CYS A 381 -16.18 -13.71 -11.64
C CYS A 381 -16.25 -14.03 -13.14
N SER A 382 -16.77 -13.09 -13.94
CA SER A 382 -16.92 -13.21 -15.38
C SER A 382 -15.59 -13.16 -16.15
N GLY A 383 -14.48 -12.87 -15.47
CA GLY A 383 -13.14 -13.09 -16.01
C GLY A 383 -12.83 -14.57 -16.30
N CYS A 384 -13.55 -15.51 -15.69
CA CYS A 384 -13.36 -16.96 -15.91
C CYS A 384 -14.68 -17.72 -16.14
N HIS A 385 -15.78 -17.27 -15.55
CA HIS A 385 -17.08 -17.93 -15.61
C HIS A 385 -18.09 -17.16 -16.47
N SER A 386 -19.21 -17.78 -16.82
CA SER A 386 -20.32 -17.03 -17.41
C SER A 386 -21.01 -16.18 -16.34
N GLU A 387 -21.56 -15.04 -16.74
CA GLU A 387 -22.30 -14.14 -15.85
C GLU A 387 -23.45 -14.84 -15.10
N SER A 388 -24.10 -15.82 -15.74
CA SER A 388 -25.18 -16.59 -15.11
C SER A 388 -24.71 -17.60 -14.05
N PHE A 389 -23.42 -17.96 -14.05
CA PHE A 389 -22.82 -18.85 -13.06
C PHE A 389 -22.30 -18.07 -11.87
N ALA A 390 -21.74 -16.88 -12.14
CA ALA A 390 -21.35 -15.89 -11.15
C ALA A 390 -22.56 -15.41 -10.34
#